data_AF-A0A0N9LSM4-F1
#
_entry.id   AF-A0A0N9LSM4-F1
#
_cell.length_a   1.000
_cell.length_b   1.000
_cell.length_c   1.000
_cell.angle_alpha   90.00
_cell.angle_beta   90.00
_cell.angle_gamma   90.00
#
_symmetry.space_group_name_H-M   'P 1'
#
loop_
_entity.id
_entity.type
_entity.pdbx_description
1 polymer ?
#
loop_
_entity_poly.entity_id
_entity_poly.type
_entity_poly.pdbx_seq_one_letter_code
_entity_poly.pdbx_strand_id
1 'polypeptide(L)'
;YNNRNPYPPLKAFSDLNELRSNYSFQWGSFVPWLANDNILSFVREAAGFHGYLVAINFDSKQHTARFNNHPSGSVPDKVEVVFHSVRHGQEFKPGAVLNLVKAPITLQSYEAAVFKFL
;
A
#
# COMPACT_ATOMS: atom_id res chain seq x y z
N TYR A 1 15.53 14.74 19.53
CA TYR A 1 14.54 13.87 18.86
C TYR A 1 13.20 14.06 19.56
N ASN A 2 12.18 14.47 18.81
CA ASN A 2 10.88 14.85 19.37
C ASN A 2 10.07 13.57 19.69
N ASN A 3 9.99 13.19 20.96
CA ASN A 3 9.32 11.97 21.47
C ASN A 3 7.78 11.96 21.32
N ARG A 4 7.22 12.85 20.49
CA ARG A 4 5.77 13.02 20.31
C ARG A 4 5.21 12.42 19.01
N ASN A 5 6.07 11.93 18.10
CA ASN A 5 5.59 11.26 16.90
C ASN A 5 5.33 9.77 17.21
N PRO A 6 4.07 9.29 17.19
CA PRO A 6 3.75 7.90 17.46
C PRO A 6 4.33 6.92 16.41
N TYR A 7 4.81 7.43 15.27
CA TYR A 7 5.44 6.63 14.23
C TYR A 7 6.58 7.41 13.53
N PRO A 8 7.78 7.44 14.11
CA PRO A 8 8.90 8.21 13.57
C PRO A 8 9.42 7.63 12.25
N PRO A 9 10.07 8.44 11.38
CA PRO A 9 10.62 7.98 10.11
C PRO A 9 11.53 6.75 10.22
N LEU A 10 12.30 6.62 11.31
CA LEU A 10 13.16 5.46 11.55
C LEU A 10 12.36 4.16 11.71
N LYS A 11 11.19 4.23 12.35
CA LYS A 11 10.30 3.06 12.50
C LYS A 11 9.67 2.70 11.16
N ALA A 12 9.20 3.70 10.40
CA ALA A 12 8.69 3.49 9.05
C ALA A 12 9.75 2.85 8.14
N PHE A 13 10.99 3.33 8.21
CA PHE A 13 12.12 2.75 7.47
C PHE A 13 12.38 1.29 7.87
N SER A 14 12.39 0.98 9.16
CA SER A 14 12.58 -0.39 9.66
C SER A 14 11.49 -1.33 9.13
N ASP A 15 10.22 -0.92 9.20
CA ASP A 15 9.08 -1.74 8.78
C ASP A 15 9.07 -1.93 7.25
N LEU A 16 9.45 -0.90 6.48
CA LEU A 16 9.63 -1.01 5.02
C LEU A 16 10.82 -1.91 4.64
N ASN A 17 11.88 -1.89 5.43
CA ASN A 17 13.04 -2.75 5.19
C ASN A 17 12.70 -4.23 5.44
N GLU A 18 11.86 -4.51 6.44
CA GLU A 18 11.27 -5.84 6.64
C GLU A 18 10.37 -6.24 5.45
N LEU A 19 9.50 -5.36 4.97
CA LEU A 19 8.73 -5.66 3.76
C LEU A 19 9.62 -5.94 2.55
N ARG A 20 10.71 -5.18 2.39
CA ARG A 20 11.68 -5.36 1.30
C ARG A 20 12.39 -6.72 1.34
N SER A 21 12.44 -7.41 2.48
CA SER A 21 13.01 -8.75 2.54
C SER A 21 12.14 -9.82 1.86
N ASN A 22 10.88 -9.53 1.54
CA ASN A 22 10.02 -10.44 0.77
C ASN A 22 10.47 -10.53 -0.69
N TYR A 23 10.45 -11.75 -1.25
CA TYR A 23 10.95 -12.04 -2.59
C TYR A 23 10.27 -11.24 -3.71
N SER A 24 8.96 -10.99 -3.60
CA SER A 24 8.22 -10.13 -4.53
C SER A 24 8.78 -8.70 -4.58
N PHE A 25 9.30 -8.16 -3.48
CA PHE A 25 9.96 -6.86 -3.43
C PHE A 25 11.44 -6.89 -3.84
N GLN A 26 12.13 -8.02 -3.69
CA GLN A 26 13.53 -8.16 -4.09
C GLN A 26 13.71 -8.30 -5.60
N TRP A 27 12.95 -9.21 -6.22
CA TRP A 27 13.10 -9.55 -7.65
C TRP A 27 11.77 -9.80 -8.38
N GLY A 28 10.63 -9.58 -7.73
CA GLY A 28 9.34 -9.64 -8.39
C GLY A 28 9.18 -8.54 -9.45
N SER A 29 8.26 -8.80 -10.39
CA SER A 29 7.82 -7.85 -11.40
C SER A 29 7.36 -6.54 -10.76
N PHE A 30 7.42 -5.47 -11.53
CA PHE A 30 6.94 -4.14 -11.14
C PHE A 30 6.01 -3.63 -12.22
N VAL A 31 4.74 -3.48 -11.89
CA VAL A 31 3.72 -2.98 -12.81
C VAL A 31 3.10 -1.71 -12.23
N PRO A 32 3.52 -0.52 -12.68
CA PRO A 32 2.98 0.74 -12.20
C PRO A 32 1.77 1.20 -13.02
N TRP A 33 0.87 1.93 -12.36
CA TRP A 33 -0.21 2.68 -12.99
C TRP A 33 -0.66 3.83 -12.10
N LEU A 34 -1.36 4.79 -12.71
CA LEU A 34 -2.10 5.81 -11.98
C LEU A 34 -3.49 5.26 -11.70
N ALA A 35 -3.84 5.09 -10.41
CA ALA A 35 -5.19 4.67 -10.04
C ALA A 35 -6.20 5.82 -10.19
N ASN A 36 -5.70 7.05 -10.13
CA ASN A 36 -6.29 8.30 -10.58
C ASN A 36 -5.16 9.33 -10.79
N ASP A 37 -5.50 10.59 -11.04
CA ASP A 37 -4.49 11.65 -11.31
C ASP A 37 -3.48 11.91 -10.17
N ASN A 38 -3.78 11.45 -8.94
CA ASN A 38 -3.01 11.81 -7.75
C ASN A 38 -2.43 10.61 -6.99
N ILE A 39 -2.91 9.38 -7.28
CA ILE A 39 -2.49 8.15 -6.62
C ILE A 39 -1.69 7.29 -7.60
N LEU A 40 -0.37 7.27 -7.40
CA LEU A 40 0.51 6.30 -8.04
C LEU A 40 0.32 4.95 -7.35
N SER A 41 0.17 3.91 -8.14
CA SER A 41 0.04 2.55 -7.65
C SER A 41 0.96 1.62 -8.41
N PHE A 42 1.39 0.54 -7.76
CA PHE A 42 2.11 -0.52 -8.45
C PHE A 42 1.94 -1.87 -7.77
N VAL A 43 2.02 -2.94 -8.56
CA VAL A 43 2.07 -4.32 -8.08
C VAL A 43 3.53 -4.79 -8.02
N ARG A 44 3.87 -5.53 -6.97
CA ARG A 44 5.09 -6.32 -6.84
C ARG A 44 4.74 -7.80 -6.68
N GLU A 45 5.19 -8.64 -7.61
CA GLU A 45 4.84 -10.06 -7.60
C GLU A 45 5.98 -10.95 -8.11
N ALA A 46 6.24 -12.05 -7.43
CA ALA A 46 7.16 -13.09 -7.88
C ALA A 46 6.45 -14.45 -7.85
N ALA A 47 6.68 -15.28 -8.87
CA ALA A 47 6.04 -16.59 -8.97
C ALA A 47 6.30 -17.45 -7.72
N GLY A 48 5.24 -18.01 -7.14
CA GLY A 48 5.30 -18.81 -5.91
C GLY A 48 5.32 -18.01 -4.61
N PHE A 49 5.24 -16.67 -4.66
CA PHE A 49 5.22 -15.80 -3.48
C PHE A 49 4.00 -14.87 -3.49
N HIS A 50 3.68 -14.29 -2.34
CA HIS A 50 2.58 -13.34 -2.24
C HIS A 50 2.84 -12.09 -3.09
N GLY A 51 1.83 -11.63 -3.82
CA GLY A 51 1.83 -10.32 -4.47
C GLY A 51 1.52 -9.19 -3.48
N TYR A 52 1.92 -7.98 -3.85
CA TYR A 52 1.68 -6.77 -3.07
C TYR A 52 1.21 -5.63 -3.96
N LEU A 53 0.22 -4.87 -3.49
CA LEU A 53 -0.17 -3.57 -4.04
C LEU A 53 0.45 -2.48 -3.17
N VAL A 54 1.10 -1.51 -3.81
CA VAL A 54 1.54 -0.27 -3.18
C VAL A 54 0.72 0.86 -3.76
N ALA A 55 0.23 1.76 -2.90
CA ALA A 55 -0.49 2.97 -3.30
C ALA A 55 0.09 4.17 -2.56
N ILE A 56 0.37 5.25 -3.30
CA ILE A 56 1.02 6.46 -2.80
C ILE A 56 0.25 7.67 -3.29
N ASN A 57 -0.23 8.47 -2.37
CA ASN A 57 -0.77 9.80 -2.66
C ASN A 57 0.35 10.83 -2.57
N PHE A 58 0.69 11.46 -3.70
CA PHE A 58 1.71 12.51 -3.72
C PHE A 58 1.15 13.93 -3.51
N ASP A 59 -0.16 14.08 -3.34
CA ASP A 59 -0.81 15.38 -3.18
C ASP A 59 -0.94 15.79 -1.69
N SER A 60 -1.08 17.10 -1.51
CA SER A 60 -1.45 17.82 -0.30
C SER A 60 -2.90 17.57 0.18
N LYS A 61 -3.71 16.88 -0.63
CA LYS A 61 -5.13 16.61 -0.37
C LYS A 61 -5.39 15.11 -0.24
N GLN A 62 -6.47 14.76 0.46
CA GLN A 62 -6.97 13.40 0.51
C GLN A 62 -7.52 12.99 -0.86
N HIS A 63 -7.22 11.77 -1.29
CA HIS A 63 -7.70 11.20 -2.55
C HIS A 63 -8.23 9.78 -2.36
N THR A 64 -9.22 9.43 -3.17
CA THR A 64 -9.90 8.13 -3.12
C THR A 64 -9.74 7.45 -4.48
N ALA A 65 -9.31 6.19 -4.47
CA ALA A 65 -9.10 5.41 -5.69
C ALA A 65 -9.70 4.00 -5.57
N ARG A 66 -10.02 3.42 -6.73
CA ARG A 66 -10.34 1.99 -6.87
C ARG A 66 -9.19 1.30 -7.60
N PHE A 67 -8.88 0.08 -7.19
CA PHE A 67 -7.76 -0.70 -7.74
C PHE A 67 -8.23 -1.90 -8.58
N ASN A 68 -9.52 -1.97 -8.88
CA ASN A 68 -10.12 -3.03 -9.69
C ASN A 68 -9.81 -2.91 -11.19
N ASN A 69 -9.40 -1.74 -11.69
CA ASN A 69 -9.07 -1.49 -13.09
C ASN A 69 -7.55 -1.42 -13.31
N HIS A 70 -6.83 -2.52 -13.04
CA HIS A 70 -5.38 -2.59 -13.22
C HIS A 70 -4.97 -3.16 -14.61
N PRO A 71 -3.97 -2.55 -15.30
CA PRO A 71 -3.55 -2.97 -16.64
C PRO A 71 -2.99 -4.39 -16.82
N SER A 72 -2.45 -5.06 -15.80
CA SER A 72 -1.80 -6.37 -15.99
C SER A 72 -2.53 -7.58 -15.39
N GLY A 73 -3.82 -7.45 -15.06
CA GLY A 73 -4.62 -8.52 -14.46
C GLY A 73 -4.94 -8.27 -12.98
N SER A 74 -5.45 -9.33 -12.32
CA SER A 74 -6.23 -9.26 -11.08
C SER A 74 -5.40 -8.89 -9.85
N VAL A 75 -5.47 -7.62 -9.44
CA VAL A 75 -5.40 -7.31 -8.01
C VAL A 75 -6.56 -8.09 -7.35
N PRO A 76 -6.32 -8.95 -6.36
CA PRO A 76 -7.39 -9.73 -5.75
C PRO A 76 -8.37 -8.84 -5.01
N ASP A 77 -9.61 -9.30 -4.89
CA ASP A 77 -10.65 -8.57 -4.20
C ASP A 77 -10.30 -8.31 -2.74
N LYS A 78 -9.56 -9.23 -2.10
CA LYS A 78 -9.18 -9.14 -0.69
C LYS A 78 -7.69 -8.92 -0.54
N VAL A 79 -7.35 -7.97 0.32
CA VAL A 79 -5.96 -7.67 0.65
C VAL A 79 -5.81 -7.40 2.14
N GLU A 80 -4.63 -7.67 2.68
CA GLU A 80 -4.25 -7.34 4.05
C GLU A 80 -3.39 -6.08 4.07
N VAL A 81 -3.71 -5.11 4.92
CA VAL A 81 -2.84 -3.94 5.15
C VAL A 81 -1.58 -4.41 5.86
N VAL A 82 -0.40 -4.21 5.27
CA VAL A 82 0.88 -4.59 5.88
C VAL A 82 1.78 -3.40 6.20
N PHE A 83 1.52 -2.24 5.59
CA PHE A 83 2.17 -0.99 5.97
C PHE A 83 1.26 0.21 5.65
N HIS A 84 1.40 1.26 6.44
CA HIS A 84 0.78 2.57 6.20
C HIS A 84 1.65 3.66 6.83
N SER A 85 1.84 4.79 6.13
CA SER A 85 2.73 5.86 6.60
C SER A 85 2.08 6.76 7.65
N VAL A 86 0.75 6.80 7.75
CA VAL A 86 0.00 7.65 8.68
C VAL A 86 -0.81 6.80 9.66
N ARG A 87 -0.45 6.82 10.95
CA ARG A 87 -1.18 6.10 12.02
C ARG A 87 -2.40 6.86 12.56
N HIS A 88 -3.23 7.40 11.68
CA HIS A 88 -4.49 8.05 12.05
C HIS A 88 -5.69 7.41 11.34
N GLY A 89 -6.41 6.54 12.06
CA GLY A 89 -7.62 5.88 11.55
C GLY A 89 -7.67 4.40 11.93
N GLN A 90 -8.87 3.86 12.16
CA GLN A 90 -9.04 2.43 12.46
C GLN A 90 -8.98 1.55 11.20
N GLU A 91 -9.12 2.14 10.01
CA GLU A 91 -9.35 1.43 8.75
C GLU A 91 -8.07 0.82 8.15
N PHE A 92 -6.91 1.48 8.32
CA PHE A 92 -5.60 1.01 7.83
C PHE A 92 -4.68 0.51 8.94
N LYS A 93 -5.20 -0.28 9.89
CA LYS A 93 -4.34 -0.96 10.86
C LYS A 93 -3.63 -2.14 10.18
N PRO A 94 -2.32 -2.35 10.39
CA PRO A 94 -1.64 -3.54 9.90
C PRO A 94 -2.37 -4.81 10.38
N GLY A 95 -2.58 -5.77 9.48
CA GLY A 95 -3.39 -6.97 9.69
C GLY A 95 -4.88 -6.80 9.36
N ALA A 96 -5.37 -5.59 9.07
CA ALA A 96 -6.74 -5.38 8.61
C ALA A 96 -6.93 -5.96 7.21
N VAL A 97 -8.00 -6.72 7.01
CA VAL A 97 -8.38 -7.26 5.69
C VAL A 97 -9.41 -6.36 5.04
N LEU A 98 -9.09 -5.84 3.86
CA LEU A 98 -9.94 -4.96 3.07
C LEU A 98 -10.48 -5.69 1.86
N ASN A 99 -11.65 -5.26 1.38
CA ASN A 99 -12.18 -5.70 0.09
C ASN A 99 -12.18 -4.53 -0.90
N LEU A 100 -11.28 -4.59 -1.88
CA LEU A 100 -11.00 -3.53 -2.85
C LEU A 100 -12.13 -3.31 -3.87
N VAL A 101 -13.04 -4.27 -4.01
CA VAL A 101 -14.23 -4.15 -4.88
C VAL A 101 -15.38 -3.47 -4.13
N LYS A 102 -15.57 -3.81 -2.86
CA LYS A 102 -16.66 -3.27 -2.03
C LYS A 102 -16.49 -1.79 -1.71
N ALA A 103 -15.27 -1.38 -1.37
CA ALA A 103 -14.99 0.00 -0.98
C ALA A 103 -13.75 0.53 -1.70
N PRO A 104 -13.78 1.79 -2.17
CA PRO A 104 -12.56 2.44 -2.62
C PRO A 104 -11.62 2.69 -1.44
N ILE A 105 -10.35 2.88 -1.73
CA ILE A 105 -9.31 3.17 -0.75
C ILE A 105 -9.08 4.67 -0.73
N THR A 106 -9.12 5.25 0.46
CA THR A 106 -8.87 6.67 0.66
C THR A 106 -7.54 6.86 1.36
N LEU A 107 -6.63 7.61 0.72
CA LEU A 107 -5.33 7.98 1.25
C LEU A 107 -5.33 9.46 1.63
N GLN A 108 -4.85 9.77 2.84
CA GLN A 108 -4.60 11.13 3.30
C GLN A 108 -3.49 11.80 2.49
N SER A 109 -3.31 13.10 2.71
CA SER A 109 -2.20 13.84 2.13
C SER A 109 -0.85 13.18 2.41
N TYR A 110 -0.05 12.98 1.36
CA TYR A 110 1.28 12.35 1.43
C TYR A 110 1.29 10.96 2.07
N GLU A 111 0.15 10.25 2.06
CA GLU A 111 0.04 8.92 2.63
C GLU A 111 0.45 7.84 1.61
N ALA A 112 1.15 6.82 2.12
CA ALA A 112 1.47 5.60 1.39
C ALA A 112 0.97 4.39 2.18
N ALA A 113 0.42 3.41 1.47
CA ALA A 113 -0.01 2.14 2.03
C ALA A 113 0.49 0.97 1.19
N VAL A 114 0.75 -0.16 1.84
CA VAL A 114 1.12 -1.42 1.20
C VAL A 114 0.13 -2.49 1.64
N PHE A 115 -0.38 -3.23 0.66
CA PHE A 115 -1.35 -4.29 0.84
C PHE A 115 -0.79 -5.60 0.31
N LYS A 116 -0.94 -6.68 1.08
CA LYS A 116 -0.58 -8.04 0.70
C LYS A 116 -1.79 -8.75 0.10
N PHE A 117 -1.58 -9.50 -0.98
CA PHE A 117 -2.61 -10.29 -1.65
C PHE A 117 -2.99 -11.54 -0.84
N LEU A 118 -4.29 -11.82 -0.76
CA LEU A 118 -4.89 -12.96 -0.05
C LEU A 118 -5.55 -13.95 -1.00
#